data_AF-A0A815X080-F1
#
_entry.id   AF-A0A815X080-F1
#
_cell.length_a   1.000
_cell.length_b   1.000
_cell.length_c   1.000
_cell.angle_alpha   90.00
_cell.angle_beta   90.00
_cell.angle_gamma   90.00
#
_symmetry.space_group_name_H-M   'P 1'
#
loop_
_entity.id
_entity.type
_entity.pdbx_description
1 polymer ?
#
loop_
_entity_poly.entity_id
_entity_poly.type
_entity_poly.pdbx_seq_one_letter_code
_entity_poly.pdbx_strand_id
1 'polypeptide(L)'
;MSLQVRFITRLDKYSVPDSTLVIPSSSTNAQLEAILKGLLQQSVSTKELTRVSFDFLCLNQLIRSSLEEHIREKDESLVESVIDIEYIEKFQAPEPEDALMHDDWVSACRSLGDTILVGCYDTKVHLWNNQGEHITSLP
;
A
#
# COMPACT_ATOMS: atom_id res chain seq x y z
N MET A 1 6.50 26.95 7.27
CA MET A 1 7.26 26.40 8.41
C MET A 1 8.09 25.22 7.90
N SER A 2 9.19 24.86 8.54
CA SER A 2 10.01 23.70 8.13
C SER A 2 10.09 22.71 9.29
N LEU A 3 10.02 21.42 8.97
CA LEU A 3 10.06 20.31 9.93
C LEU A 3 11.34 19.52 9.72
N GLN A 4 11.91 19.01 10.81
CA GLN A 4 12.98 18.02 10.77
C GLN A 4 12.37 16.64 10.69
N VAL A 5 12.74 15.87 9.66
CA VAL A 5 12.20 14.54 9.42
C VAL A 5 13.30 13.54 9.17
N ARG A 6 13.00 12.28 9.42
CA ARG A 6 13.84 11.15 9.09
C ARG A 6 13.01 10.08 8.39
N PHE A 7 13.52 9.57 7.28
CA PHE A 7 12.87 8.49 6.55
C PHE A 7 13.27 7.13 7.15
N ILE A 8 12.29 6.31 7.48
CA ILE A 8 12.51 4.94 7.98
C ILE A 8 11.70 3.94 7.14
N THR A 9 12.16 2.70 7.03
CA THR A 9 11.40 1.65 6.36
C THR A 9 11.73 0.29 6.94
N ARG A 10 10.81 -0.66 6.74
CA ARG A 10 11.05 -2.09 6.98
C ARG A 10 11.49 -2.84 5.71
N LEU A 11 11.58 -2.14 4.57
CA LEU A 11 11.95 -2.71 3.28
C LEU A 11 13.45 -2.57 3.03
N ASP A 12 14.23 -3.62 3.31
CA ASP A 12 15.69 -3.62 3.15
C ASP A 12 16.14 -3.16 1.75
N LYS A 13 15.40 -3.57 0.70
CA LYS A 13 15.66 -3.18 -0.70
C LYS A 13 15.60 -1.67 -0.96
N TYR A 14 14.84 -0.93 -0.16
CA TYR A 14 14.66 0.51 -0.29
C TYR A 14 15.21 1.23 0.93
N SER A 15 16.20 0.69 1.64
CA SER A 15 16.79 1.36 2.79
C SER A 15 17.53 2.63 2.37
N VAL A 16 17.28 3.72 3.08
CA VAL A 16 18.04 4.97 2.98
C VAL A 16 18.93 5.16 4.23
N PRO A 17 20.01 5.96 4.15
CA PRO A 17 20.82 6.28 5.32
C PRO A 17 20.00 7.00 6.40
N ASP A 18 20.24 6.66 7.67
CA ASP A 18 19.67 7.35 8.84
C ASP A 18 20.22 8.77 8.91
N SER A 19 19.49 9.70 8.29
CA SER A 19 19.86 11.10 8.14
C SER A 19 18.64 11.99 8.32
N THR A 20 18.81 13.06 9.09
CA THR A 20 17.77 14.05 9.33
C THR A 20 17.75 15.07 8.18
N LEU A 21 16.56 15.30 7.64
CA LEU A 21 16.29 16.23 6.55
C LEU A 21 15.36 17.34 7.01
N VAL A 22 15.55 18.54 6.47
CA VAL A 22 14.65 19.68 6.72
C VAL A 22 13.73 19.82 5.51
N ILE A 23 12.44 19.64 5.72
CA ILE A 23 11.43 19.72 4.66
C ILE A 23 10.33 20.73 5.01
N PRO A 24 9.67 21.34 4.02
CA PRO A 24 8.52 22.22 4.27
C PRO A 24 7.39 21.48 4.98
N SER A 25 6.73 22.13 5.95
CA SER A 25 5.57 21.59 6.66
C SER A 25 4.38 21.33 5.73
N SER A 26 4.27 22.11 4.65
CA SER A 26 3.26 21.95 3.61
C SER A 26 3.53 20.79 2.65
N SER A 27 4.57 19.97 2.89
CA SER A 27 4.90 18.87 2.00
C SER A 27 3.83 17.79 1.96
N THR A 28 3.50 17.38 0.74
CA THR A 28 2.54 16.31 0.44
C THR A 28 3.27 15.01 0.13
N ASN A 29 2.54 13.88 0.09
CA ASN A 29 3.12 12.58 -0.30
C ASN A 29 3.91 12.63 -1.62
N ALA A 30 3.44 13.40 -2.62
CA ALA A 30 4.16 13.51 -3.89
C ALA A 30 5.55 14.16 -3.74
N GLN A 31 5.67 15.14 -2.84
CA GLN A 31 6.96 15.77 -2.55
C GLN A 31 7.87 14.87 -1.72
N LEU A 32 7.31 14.16 -0.74
CA LEU A 32 8.04 13.15 0.03
C LEU A 32 8.57 12.04 -0.88
N GLU A 33 7.75 11.58 -1.84
CA GLU A 33 8.15 10.58 -2.83
C GLU A 33 9.26 11.08 -3.73
N ALA A 34 9.21 12.33 -4.18
CA ALA A 34 10.28 12.92 -4.99
C ALA A 34 11.61 12.98 -4.22
N ILE A 35 11.58 13.37 -2.94
CA ILE A 35 12.76 13.41 -2.08
C ILE A 35 13.30 12.00 -1.84
N LEU A 36 12.44 11.07 -1.45
CA LEU A 36 12.79 9.67 -1.20
C LEU A 36 13.43 9.03 -2.44
N LYS A 37 12.82 9.19 -3.62
CA LYS A 37 13.37 8.69 -4.89
C LYS A 37 14.72 9.31 -5.22
N GLY A 38 14.93 10.59 -4.89
CA GLY A 38 16.23 11.24 -5.02
C GLY A 38 17.32 10.61 -4.14
N LEU A 39 16.98 10.21 -2.90
CA LEU A 39 17.90 9.50 -2.01
C LEU A 39 18.21 8.08 -2.51
N LEU A 40 17.18 7.38 -3.00
CA LEU A 40 17.31 6.00 -3.48
C LEU A 40 18.07 5.87 -4.80
N GLN A 41 18.25 6.93 -5.59
CA GLN A 41 19.01 6.89 -6.84
C GLN A 41 20.47 6.42 -6.67
N GLN A 42 21.02 6.52 -5.46
CA GLN A 42 22.38 6.08 -5.16
C GLN A 42 22.49 4.56 -4.97
N SER A 43 21.40 3.89 -4.58
CA SER A 43 21.37 2.46 -4.26
C SER A 43 20.50 1.64 -5.20
N VAL A 44 19.51 2.25 -5.86
CA VAL A 44 18.48 1.59 -6.68
C VAL A 44 18.49 2.16 -8.09
N SER A 45 18.32 1.30 -9.09
CA SER A 45 18.26 1.72 -10.50
C SER A 45 17.06 2.63 -10.77
N THR A 46 17.26 3.68 -11.58
CA THR A 46 16.21 4.60 -12.01
C THR A 46 15.01 3.89 -12.65
N LYS A 47 15.23 2.77 -13.37
CA LYS A 47 14.14 2.00 -13.99
C LYS A 47 13.23 1.30 -12.98
N GLU A 48 13.76 0.95 -11.82
CA GLU A 48 12.98 0.35 -10.75
C GLU A 48 12.19 1.43 -10.00
N LEU A 49 12.84 2.56 -9.69
CA LEU A 49 12.20 3.69 -9.01
C LEU A 49 11.04 4.31 -9.80
N THR A 50 11.00 4.18 -11.13
CA THR A 50 9.86 4.65 -11.94
C THR A 50 8.67 3.70 -11.91
N ARG A 51 8.85 2.43 -11.53
CA ARG A 51 7.79 1.41 -11.45
C ARG A 51 7.15 1.32 -10.08
N VAL A 52 7.85 1.79 -9.06
CA VAL A 52 7.43 1.71 -7.67
C VAL A 52 6.95 3.07 -7.20
N SER A 53 5.85 3.09 -6.46
CA SER A 53 5.38 4.25 -5.71
C SER A 53 5.41 3.95 -4.22
N PHE A 54 5.43 5.00 -3.41
CA PHE A 54 5.52 4.87 -1.96
C PHE A 54 4.35 5.57 -1.28
N ASP A 55 3.84 4.96 -0.22
CA ASP A 55 2.95 5.59 0.74
C ASP A 55 3.74 5.88 2.03
N PHE A 56 3.37 6.95 2.73
CA PHE A 56 4.08 7.46 3.89
C PHE A 56 3.20 7.41 5.13
N LEU A 57 3.81 7.06 6.25
CA LEU A 57 3.20 6.96 7.55
C LEU A 57 3.94 7.85 8.54
N CYS A 58 3.18 8.53 9.38
CA CYS A 58 3.67 9.23 10.56
C CYS A 58 2.80 8.79 11.74
N LEU A 59 3.42 8.43 12.86
CA LEU A 59 2.74 7.83 14.02
C LEU A 59 1.90 6.58 13.66
N ASN A 60 2.45 5.70 12.82
CA ASN A 60 1.76 4.51 12.28
C ASN A 60 0.43 4.81 11.54
N GLN A 61 0.24 6.03 11.05
CA GLN A 61 -0.94 6.42 10.27
C GLN A 61 -0.52 6.97 8.91
N LEU A 62 -1.24 6.55 7.86
CA LEU A 62 -1.02 7.05 6.50
C LEU A 62 -1.26 8.55 6.43
N ILE A 63 -0.29 9.27 5.90
CA ILE A 63 -0.42 10.70 5.60
C ILE A 63 -1.31 10.81 4.36
N ARG A 64 -2.42 11.53 4.47
CA ARG A 64 -3.38 11.75 3.36
C ARG A 64 -3.50 13.21 2.92
N SER A 65 -2.84 14.11 3.65
CA SER A 65 -2.87 15.56 3.49
C SER A 65 -1.43 16.11 3.49
N SER A 66 -1.25 17.38 3.84
CA SER A 66 0.09 17.90 4.13
C SER A 66 0.62 17.37 5.47
N LEU A 67 1.95 17.36 5.64
CA LEU A 67 2.55 16.98 6.92
C LEU A 67 2.05 17.85 8.07
N GLU A 68 1.93 19.17 7.87
CA GLU A 68 1.45 20.10 8.88
C GLU A 68 0.04 19.74 9.36
N GLU A 69 -0.89 19.48 8.44
CA GLU A 69 -2.26 19.10 8.79
C GLU A 69 -2.28 17.76 9.51
N HIS A 70 -1.55 16.76 9.00
CA HIS A 70 -1.47 15.44 9.63
C HIS A 70 -0.90 15.51 11.05
N ILE A 71 0.16 16.28 11.26
CA ILE A 71 0.78 16.44 12.59
C ILE A 71 -0.16 17.21 13.51
N ARG A 72 -0.76 18.32 13.05
CA ARG A 72 -1.68 19.12 13.85
C ARG A 72 -2.89 18.31 14.35
N GLU A 73 -3.42 17.44 13.51
CA GLU A 73 -4.57 16.59 13.87
C GLU A 73 -4.22 15.47 14.87
N LYS A 74 -2.96 15.01 14.90
CA LYS A 74 -2.57 13.81 15.65
C LYS A 74 -1.74 14.13 16.88
N ASP A 75 -0.75 15.01 16.74
CA ASP A 75 0.15 15.42 17.81
C ASP A 75 0.91 16.71 17.44
N GLU A 76 0.42 17.86 17.89
CA GLU A 76 1.07 19.17 17.67
C GLU A 76 2.46 19.28 18.32
N SER A 77 2.80 18.45 19.31
CA SER A 77 4.09 18.53 20.01
C SER A 77 5.27 18.08 19.15
N LEU A 78 5.01 17.30 18.09
CA LEU A 78 6.04 16.80 17.20
C LEU A 78 6.74 17.87 16.37
N VAL A 79 6.14 19.05 16.25
CA VAL A 79 6.64 20.17 15.42
C VAL A 79 8.03 20.65 15.86
N GLU A 80 8.39 20.45 17.13
CA GLU A 80 9.71 20.82 17.69
C GLU A 80 10.72 19.67 17.70
N SER A 81 10.35 18.48 17.20
CA SER A 81 11.13 17.25 17.25
C SER A 81 11.53 16.75 15.85
N VAL A 82 12.41 15.74 15.81
CA VAL A 82 12.69 14.99 14.58
C VAL A 82 11.58 13.97 14.38
N ILE A 83 10.88 14.08 13.26
CA ILE A 83 9.70 13.27 12.96
C ILE A 83 10.10 12.08 12.10
N ASP A 84 9.82 10.88 12.60
CA ASP A 84 10.02 9.66 11.83
C ASP A 84 8.87 9.47 10.84
N ILE A 85 9.23 9.44 9.56
CA ILE A 85 8.31 9.15 8.44
C ILE A 85 8.64 7.74 7.94
N GLU A 86 7.77 6.78 8.27
CA GLU A 86 7.87 5.44 7.72
C GLU A 86 7.34 5.42 6.29
N TYR A 87 8.06 4.80 5.35
CA TYR A 87 7.58 4.61 3.98
C TYR A 87 7.48 3.13 3.63
N ILE A 88 6.43 2.83 2.87
CA ILE A 88 6.10 1.50 2.38
C ILE A 88 5.86 1.54 0.87
N GLU A 89 6.05 0.41 0.20
CA GLU A 89 5.65 0.27 -1.20
C GLU A 89 4.13 0.39 -1.31
N LYS A 90 3.69 1.27 -2.22
CA LYS A 90 2.28 1.53 -2.47
C LYS A 90 1.72 0.42 -3.35
N PHE A 91 0.74 -0.29 -2.81
CA PHE A 91 -0.04 -1.24 -3.60
C PHE A 91 -1.17 -0.50 -4.30
N GLN A 92 -1.36 -0.80 -5.58
CA GLN A 92 -2.55 -0.35 -6.30
C GLN A 92 -3.78 -1.02 -5.71
N ALA A 93 -4.90 -0.30 -5.71
CA ALA A 93 -6.17 -0.89 -5.34
C ALA A 93 -6.46 -2.07 -6.28
N PRO A 94 -6.91 -3.22 -5.77
CA PRO A 94 -7.31 -4.32 -6.63
C PRO A 94 -8.48 -3.87 -7.50
N GLU A 95 -8.34 -4.00 -8.81
CA GLU A 95 -9.40 -3.72 -9.77
C GLU A 95 -10.23 -4.99 -9.99
N PRO A 96 -11.57 -4.89 -10.17
CA PRO A 96 -12.38 -6.05 -10.54
C PRO A 96 -11.94 -6.60 -11.90
N GLU A 97 -11.52 -7.85 -11.94
CA GLU A 97 -11.07 -8.51 -13.18
C GLU A 97 -12.20 -9.31 -13.83
N ASP A 98 -12.88 -10.17 -13.06
CA ASP A 98 -13.95 -11.03 -13.55
C ASP A 98 -15.03 -11.30 -12.48
N ALA A 99 -16.16 -11.85 -12.91
CA ALA A 99 -17.28 -12.26 -12.08
C ALA A 99 -17.74 -13.69 -12.42
N LEU A 100 -17.65 -14.59 -11.44
CA LEU A 100 -18.13 -15.97 -11.56
C LEU A 100 -19.64 -16.01 -11.30
N MET A 101 -20.42 -16.36 -12.32
CA MET A 101 -21.87 -16.31 -12.27
C MET A 101 -22.45 -17.57 -11.63
N HIS A 102 -23.35 -17.39 -10.67
CA HIS A 102 -24.09 -18.45 -9.98
C HIS A 102 -25.60 -18.20 -10.05
N ASP A 103 -26.38 -19.28 -10.07
CA ASP A 103 -27.85 -19.24 -10.17
C ASP A 103 -28.54 -18.88 -8.83
N ASP A 104 -27.80 -18.94 -7.72
CA ASP A 104 -28.27 -18.57 -6.38
C ASP A 104 -27.16 -17.87 -5.58
N TRP A 105 -27.47 -17.45 -4.35
CA TRP A 105 -26.54 -16.70 -3.49
C TRP A 105 -25.30 -17.53 -3.15
N VAL A 106 -24.14 -16.87 -3.26
CA VAL A 106 -22.87 -17.41 -2.77
C VAL A 106 -22.83 -17.30 -1.25
N SER A 107 -22.65 -18.44 -0.58
CA SER A 107 -22.54 -18.52 0.88
C SER A 107 -21.10 -18.44 1.38
N ALA A 108 -20.14 -18.95 0.60
CA ALA A 108 -18.72 -18.95 0.92
C ALA A 108 -17.86 -19.06 -0.34
N CYS A 109 -16.64 -18.53 -0.30
CA CYS A 109 -15.63 -18.72 -1.34
C CYS A 109 -14.25 -19.01 -0.74
N ARG A 110 -13.43 -19.80 -1.43
CA ARG A 110 -12.03 -20.07 -1.06
C ARG A 110 -11.21 -20.40 -2.30
N SER A 111 -10.03 -19.81 -2.43
CA SER A 111 -9.05 -20.18 -3.45
C SER A 111 -7.97 -21.12 -2.89
N LEU A 112 -7.51 -22.05 -3.73
CA LEU A 112 -6.35 -22.90 -3.50
C LEU A 112 -5.63 -23.14 -4.84
N GLY A 113 -4.46 -22.53 -5.01
CA GLY A 113 -3.74 -22.57 -6.28
C GLY A 113 -4.58 -21.96 -7.40
N ASP A 114 -4.81 -22.74 -8.47
CA ASP A 114 -5.60 -22.33 -9.63
C ASP A 114 -7.09 -22.70 -9.53
N THR A 115 -7.57 -23.09 -8.36
CA THR A 115 -8.96 -23.49 -8.14
C THR A 115 -9.65 -22.59 -7.13
N ILE A 116 -10.86 -22.16 -7.48
CA ILE A 116 -11.76 -21.37 -6.64
C ILE A 116 -12.96 -22.25 -6.29
N LEU A 117 -13.12 -22.53 -5.00
CA LEU A 117 -14.25 -23.25 -4.43
C LEU A 117 -15.32 -22.25 -4.00
N VAL A 118 -16.57 -22.47 -4.39
CA VAL A 118 -17.71 -21.60 -4.07
C VAL A 118 -18.84 -22.44 -3.50
N GLY A 119 -19.22 -22.19 -2.25
CA GLY A 119 -20.45 -22.73 -1.67
C GLY A 119 -21.64 -21.88 -2.10
N CYS A 120 -22.70 -22.50 -2.61
CA CYS A 120 -23.87 -21.80 -3.14
C CYS A 120 -25.15 -22.29 -2.45
N TYR A 121 -26.14 -21.42 -2.30
CA TYR A 121 -27.44 -21.75 -1.72
C TYR A 121 -28.32 -22.63 -2.63
N ASP A 122 -27.86 -22.91 -3.86
CA ASP A 122 -28.43 -23.91 -4.76
C ASP A 122 -28.17 -25.37 -4.31
N THR A 123 -27.70 -25.55 -3.08
CA THR A 123 -27.33 -26.82 -2.42
C THR A 123 -26.07 -27.49 -2.99
N LYS A 124 -25.22 -26.74 -3.71
CA LYS A 124 -24.00 -27.27 -4.30
C LYS A 124 -22.76 -26.47 -3.91
N VAL A 125 -21.62 -27.12 -4.14
CA VAL A 125 -20.30 -26.49 -4.13
C VAL A 125 -19.73 -26.50 -5.53
N HIS A 126 -19.43 -25.33 -6.09
CA HIS A 126 -18.87 -25.17 -7.41
C HIS A 126 -17.36 -25.03 -7.34
N LEU A 127 -16.66 -25.62 -8.30
CA LEU A 127 -15.24 -25.42 -8.51
C LEU A 127 -15.06 -24.65 -9.81
N TRP A 128 -14.29 -23.58 -9.76
CA TRP A 128 -13.87 -22.77 -10.90
C TRP A 128 -12.36 -22.77 -11.00
N ASN A 129 -11.83 -22.46 -12.19
CA ASN A 129 -10.41 -22.14 -12.33
C ASN A 129 -10.18 -20.61 -12.33
N ASN A 130 -8.92 -20.20 -12.30
CA ASN A 130 -8.53 -18.78 -12.38
C ASN A 130 -8.84 -18.12 -13.75
N GLN A 131 -9.26 -18.90 -14.75
CA GLN A 131 -9.70 -18.42 -16.06
C GLN A 131 -11.22 -18.17 -16.13
N GLY A 132 -11.93 -18.35 -15.02
CA GLY A 132 -13.38 -18.15 -14.98
C GLY A 132 -14.20 -19.31 -15.56
N GLU A 133 -13.59 -20.48 -15.78
CA GLU A 133 -14.28 -21.65 -16.29
C GLU A 133 -14.83 -22.50 -15.14
N HIS A 134 -16.09 -22.90 -15.24
CA HIS A 134 -16.73 -23.81 -14.29
C HIS A 134 -16.18 -25.23 -14.52
N ILE A 135 -15.41 -25.74 -13.57
CA ILE A 135 -14.80 -27.07 -13.64
C ILE A 135 -15.87 -28.13 -13.36
N THR A 136 -16.55 -28.00 -12.21
CA THR A 136 -17.57 -28.95 -11.78
C THR A 136 -18.39 -28.43 -10.59
N SER A 137 -19.46 -29.13 -10.25
CA SER A 137 -20.26 -28.91 -9.04
C SER A 137 -20.40 -30.20 -8.24
N LEU A 138 -20.16 -30.12 -6.94
CA LEU A 138 -20.35 -31.19 -5.98
C LEU A 138 -21.66 -30.97 -5.21
N PRO A 139 -22.40 -32.05 -4.88
CA PRO A 139 -23.54 -31.96 -3.98
C PRO A 139 -23.13 -31.71 -2.52
#